data_AF-B1TBM0-F1
#
_entry.id   AF-B1TBM0-F1
#
_cell.length_a   1.000
_cell.length_b   1.000
_cell.length_c   1.000
_cell.angle_alpha   90.00
_cell.angle_beta   90.00
_cell.angle_gamma   90.00
#
_symmetry.space_group_name_H-M   'P 1'
#
loop_
_entity.id
_entity.type
_entity.pdbx_description
1 polymer ?
#
loop_
_entity_poly.entity_id
_entity_poly.type
_entity_poly.pdbx_seq_one_letter_code
_entity_poly.pdbx_strand_id
1 'polypeptide(L)'
;MSASVRRVFKTKWFHKAAGKAGIADRELCRAIRELARGQGIDLGGNVWKKRLDDNRQRGIVLGKVGHTWVFVFLFAKRDRDNIDARELRAFRKLAADVGRHTDVDIATLVALNEWVEICNG
;
A
#
# COMPACT_ATOMS: atom_id res chain seq x y z
N MET A 1 0.71 19.50 -18.57
CA MET A 1 0.82 19.14 -17.15
C MET A 1 -0.48 18.47 -16.74
N SER A 2 -0.50 17.15 -16.57
CA SER A 2 -1.61 16.46 -15.91
C SER A 2 -1.09 15.11 -15.42
N ALA A 3 -0.78 15.02 -14.14
CA ALA A 3 -0.61 13.75 -13.43
C ALA A 3 -1.49 13.81 -12.19
N SER A 4 -2.76 14.14 -12.39
CA SER A 4 -3.78 14.18 -11.36
C SER A 4 -4.55 12.87 -11.41
N VAL A 5 -3.90 11.77 -11.03
CA VAL A 5 -4.61 10.58 -10.56
C VAL A 5 -3.74 9.85 -9.54
N ARG A 6 -4.00 10.05 -8.24
CA ARG A 6 -3.37 9.26 -7.15
C ARG A 6 -4.27 8.06 -6.86
N ARG A 7 -4.18 7.03 -7.70
CA ARG A 7 -4.97 5.81 -7.51
C ARG A 7 -4.42 5.02 -6.33
N VAL A 8 -5.31 4.61 -5.45
CA VAL A 8 -4.97 3.82 -4.27
C VAL A 8 -5.64 2.47 -4.36
N PHE A 9 -4.83 1.44 -4.20
CA PHE A 9 -5.25 0.05 -4.21
C PHE A 9 -4.82 -0.66 -2.94
N LYS A 10 -5.45 -1.81 -2.73
CA LYS A 10 -5.02 -2.82 -1.77
C LYS A 10 -5.09 -4.19 -2.44
N THR A 11 -4.16 -5.08 -2.11
CA THR A 11 -4.27 -6.47 -2.57
C THR A 11 -5.46 -7.16 -1.92
N LYS A 12 -5.97 -8.23 -2.52
CA LYS A 12 -7.02 -9.10 -1.98
C LYS A 12 -6.70 -9.62 -0.59
N TRP A 13 -5.44 -9.99 -0.37
CA TRP A 13 -4.97 -10.39 0.95
C TRP A 13 -5.09 -9.23 1.95
N PHE A 14 -4.60 -8.04 1.58
CA PHE A 14 -4.67 -6.86 2.45
C PHE A 14 -6.11 -6.44 2.72
N HIS A 15 -7.00 -6.50 1.72
CA HIS A 15 -8.44 -6.24 1.90
C HIS A 15 -9.03 -7.13 3.01
N LYS A 16 -8.75 -8.44 2.97
CA LYS A 16 -9.22 -9.37 4.00
C LYS A 16 -8.59 -9.07 5.37
N ALA A 17 -7.29 -8.77 5.42
CA ALA A 17 -6.58 -8.47 6.65
C ALA A 17 -7.08 -7.17 7.30
N ALA A 18 -7.27 -6.11 6.51
CA ALA A 18 -7.80 -4.83 6.95
C ALA A 18 -9.24 -4.95 7.47
N GLY A 19 -10.09 -5.74 6.78
CA GLY A 19 -11.46 -6.02 7.24
C GLY A 19 -11.48 -6.70 8.61
N LYS A 20 -10.61 -7.70 8.84
CA LYS A 20 -10.48 -8.35 10.16
C LYS A 20 -9.97 -7.41 11.25
N ALA A 21 -9.13 -6.45 10.88
CA ALA A 21 -8.60 -5.44 11.79
C ALA A 21 -9.53 -4.22 11.98
N GLY A 22 -10.69 -4.18 11.29
CA GLY A 22 -11.62 -3.05 11.36
C GLY A 22 -11.13 -1.76 10.68
N ILE A 23 -10.12 -1.84 9.81
CA ILE A 23 -9.54 -0.68 9.13
C ILE A 23 -10.39 -0.33 7.91
N ALA A 24 -11.04 0.83 7.95
CA ALA A 24 -11.88 1.31 6.86
C ALA A 24 -11.08 1.95 5.73
N ASP A 25 -11.62 1.90 4.51
CA ASP A 25 -10.95 2.45 3.32
C ASP A 25 -10.70 3.96 3.42
N ARG A 26 -11.58 4.70 4.08
CA ARG A 26 -11.38 6.13 4.40
C ARG A 26 -10.08 6.40 5.16
N GLU A 27 -9.71 5.50 6.06
CA GLU A 27 -8.48 5.61 6.84
C GLU A 27 -7.27 5.30 5.98
N LEU A 28 -7.31 4.23 5.18
CA LEU A 28 -6.25 3.87 4.24
C LEU A 28 -5.97 5.00 3.24
N CYS A 29 -7.02 5.62 2.70
CA CYS A 29 -6.87 6.75 1.78
C CYS A 29 -6.30 8.00 2.45
N ARG A 30 -6.68 8.27 3.71
CA ARG A 30 -6.02 9.31 4.51
C ARG A 30 -4.54 8.99 4.71
N ALA A 31 -4.24 7.73 5.02
CA ALA A 31 -2.88 7.27 5.25
C ALA A 31 -1.99 7.45 4.00
N ILE A 32 -2.51 7.22 2.79
CA ILE A 32 -1.78 7.52 1.54
C ILE A 32 -1.57 9.02 1.34
N ARG A 33 -2.57 9.87 1.63
CA ARG A 33 -2.39 11.33 1.53
C ARG A 33 -1.27 11.82 2.44
N GLU A 34 -1.16 11.24 3.63
CA GLU A 34 -0.08 11.50 4.57
C GLU A 34 1.27 10.98 4.03
N LEU A 35 1.34 9.72 3.54
CA LEU A 35 2.55 9.17 2.93
C LEU A 35 3.06 10.02 1.76
N ALA A 36 2.16 10.50 0.91
CA ALA A 36 2.50 11.34 -0.23
C ALA A 36 2.93 12.77 0.15
N ARG A 37 2.87 13.14 1.44
CA ARG A 37 3.49 14.34 2.02
C ARG A 37 4.76 14.00 2.81
N GLY A 38 5.27 12.77 2.70
CA GLY A 38 6.42 12.30 3.47
C GLY A 38 6.10 11.89 4.92
N GLN A 39 4.81 11.82 5.30
CA GLN A 39 4.40 11.50 6.67
C GLN A 39 4.26 9.97 6.85
N GLY A 40 5.41 9.29 6.80
CA GLY A 40 5.57 7.86 7.05
C GLY A 40 7.03 7.48 7.19
N ILE A 41 7.29 6.19 7.30
CA ILE A 41 8.67 5.68 7.34
C ILE A 41 8.99 5.17 5.95
N ASP A 42 9.87 5.88 5.24
CA ASP A 42 10.44 5.40 3.98
C ASP A 42 11.42 4.27 4.29
N LEU A 43 11.14 3.08 3.77
CA LEU A 43 12.01 1.91 3.88
C LEU A 43 12.90 1.75 2.65
N GLY A 44 12.87 2.68 1.69
CA GLY A 44 13.66 2.72 0.48
C GLY A 44 13.16 1.77 -0.61
N GLY A 45 13.46 2.10 -1.87
CA GLY A 45 13.05 1.29 -3.02
C GLY A 45 11.54 1.27 -3.23
N ASN A 46 10.87 2.42 -3.02
CA ASN A 46 9.43 2.59 -3.17
C ASN A 46 8.57 1.82 -2.15
N VAL A 47 9.16 1.41 -1.03
CA VAL A 47 8.48 0.72 0.07
C VAL A 47 8.33 1.65 1.26
N TRP A 48 7.11 1.79 1.76
CA TRP A 48 6.76 2.64 2.89
C TRP A 48 6.13 1.82 4.01
N LYS A 49 6.43 2.20 5.26
CA LYS A 49 5.73 1.70 6.44
C LYS A 49 4.84 2.79 7.03
N LYS A 50 3.57 2.46 7.25
CA LYS A 50 2.56 3.38 7.79
C LYS A 50 1.88 2.80 9.03
N ARG A 51 1.68 3.64 10.05
CA ARG A 51 0.90 3.32 11.24
C ARG A 51 -0.59 3.49 10.91
N LEU A 52 -1.38 2.50 11.27
CA LEU A 52 -2.83 2.42 11.05
C LEU A 52 -3.51 2.02 12.36
N ASP A 53 -4.83 2.16 12.40
CA ASP A 53 -5.71 1.71 13.46
C ASP A 53 -5.26 2.21 14.84
N ASP A 54 -5.20 3.53 15.01
CA ASP A 54 -4.69 4.19 16.22
C ASP A 54 -3.36 3.60 16.72
N ASN A 55 -2.43 3.44 15.78
CA ASN A 55 -1.09 2.89 16.06
C ASN A 55 -1.10 1.43 16.58
N ARG A 56 -2.18 0.67 16.39
CA ARG A 56 -2.25 -0.78 16.67
C ARG A 56 -1.77 -1.63 15.51
N GLN A 57 -1.87 -1.13 14.28
CA GLN A 57 -1.54 -1.88 13.05
C GLN A 57 -0.46 -1.18 12.22
N ARG A 58 0.29 -1.95 11.44
CA ARG A 58 1.34 -1.46 10.53
C ARG A 58 1.09 -1.97 9.13
N GLY A 59 0.92 -1.04 8.19
CA GLY A 59 0.78 -1.33 6.76
C GLY A 59 2.11 -1.15 6.03
N ILE A 60 2.43 -2.09 5.15
CA ILE A 60 3.45 -1.92 4.10
C ILE A 60 2.74 -1.47 2.83
N VAL A 61 3.25 -0.38 2.27
CA VAL A 61 2.69 0.28 1.10
C VAL A 61 3.76 0.41 0.04
N LEU A 62 3.42 0.01 -1.18
CA LEU A 62 4.26 0.21 -2.35
C LEU A 62 3.79 1.49 -3.05
N GLY A 63 4.73 2.36 -3.40
CA GLY A 63 4.42 3.62 -4.08
C GLY A 63 5.12 3.70 -5.43
N LYS A 64 4.36 3.90 -6.51
CA LYS A 64 4.89 4.38 -7.79
C LYS A 64 4.83 5.90 -7.76
N VAL A 65 5.99 6.55 -7.86
CA VAL A 65 6.11 8.01 -7.87
C VAL A 65 5.11 8.62 -8.86
N GLY A 66 4.21 9.46 -8.37
CA GLY A 66 3.26 10.22 -9.20
C GLY A 66 2.02 9.47 -9.72
N HIS A 67 1.86 8.17 -9.44
CA HIS A 67 0.78 7.38 -10.07
C HIS A 67 -0.04 6.53 -9.09
N THR A 68 0.59 5.51 -8.50
CA THR A 68 -0.16 4.38 -7.91
C THR A 68 0.37 4.01 -6.53
N TRP A 69 -0.52 3.82 -5.57
CA TRP A 69 -0.19 3.32 -4.23
C TRP A 69 -0.89 2.00 -3.99
N VAL A 70 -0.18 1.02 -3.42
CA VAL A 70 -0.74 -0.31 -3.17
C VAL A 70 -0.40 -0.77 -1.76
N PHE A 71 -1.42 -1.01 -0.94
CA PHE A 71 -1.26 -1.71 0.34
C PHE A 71 -1.07 -3.22 0.08
N VAL A 72 0.06 -3.77 0.55
CA VAL A 72 0.43 -5.17 0.26
C VAL A 72 0.53 -6.06 1.49
N PHE A 73 0.83 -5.50 2.67
CA PHE A 73 1.00 -6.29 3.89
C PHE A 73 0.56 -5.53 5.14
N LEU A 74 0.04 -6.24 6.14
CA LEU A 74 -0.52 -5.70 7.38
C LEU A 74 -0.09 -6.58 8.55
N PHE A 75 0.37 -5.99 9.65
CA PHE A 75 0.70 -6.71 10.87
C PHE A 75 0.38 -5.89 12.12
N ALA A 76 0.01 -6.56 13.20
CA ALA A 76 -0.26 -5.89 14.47
C ALA A 76 1.04 -5.56 15.19
N LYS A 77 1.09 -4.38 15.85
CA LYS A 77 2.23 -3.94 16.66
C LYS A 77 2.61 -4.97 17.73
N ARG A 78 1.60 -5.62 18.32
CA ARG A 78 1.79 -6.61 19.39
C ARG A 78 2.47 -7.90 18.89
N ASP A 79 2.31 -8.22 17.61
CA ASP A 79 2.88 -9.43 17.01
C ASP A 79 4.30 -9.14 16.52
N ARG A 80 4.55 -7.94 15.99
CA ARG A 80 5.87 -7.48 15.54
C ARG A 80 5.92 -5.95 15.35
N ASP A 81 7.10 -5.36 15.50
CA ASP A 81 7.28 -3.90 15.32
C ASP A 81 7.91 -3.50 13.97
N ASN A 82 8.72 -4.40 13.39
CA ASN A 82 9.46 -4.19 12.13
C ASN A 82 9.39 -5.41 11.20
N ILE A 83 9.61 -5.15 9.91
CA ILE A 83 9.94 -6.18 8.91
C ILE A 83 11.45 -6.42 8.91
N ASP A 84 11.89 -7.64 8.67
CA ASP A 84 13.30 -7.98 8.62
C ASP A 84 13.95 -7.60 7.27
N ALA A 85 15.26 -7.75 7.16
CA ALA A 85 16.00 -7.39 5.96
C ALA A 85 15.65 -8.28 4.75
N ARG A 86 15.27 -9.53 4.96
CA ARG A 86 14.88 -10.46 3.89
C ARG A 86 13.50 -10.07 3.34
N GLU A 87 12.55 -9.79 4.21
CA GLU A 87 11.22 -9.30 3.84
C GLU A 87 11.31 -7.97 3.13
N LEU A 88 12.11 -7.02 3.63
CA LEU A 88 12.31 -5.73 2.97
C LEU A 88 12.86 -5.90 1.54
N ARG A 89 13.82 -6.80 1.34
CA ARG A 89 14.31 -7.11 -0.02
C ARG A 89 13.20 -7.65 -0.93
N ALA A 90 12.35 -8.52 -0.40
CA ALA A 90 11.21 -9.05 -1.14
C ALA A 90 10.20 -7.95 -1.50
N PHE A 91 9.87 -7.05 -0.57
CA PHE A 91 8.97 -5.93 -0.83
C PHE A 91 9.55 -4.94 -1.84
N ARG A 92 10.86 -4.67 -1.81
CA ARG A 92 11.52 -3.81 -2.81
C ARG A 92 11.47 -4.44 -4.20
N LYS A 93 11.67 -5.76 -4.31
CA LYS A 93 11.49 -6.47 -5.58
C LYS A 93 10.04 -6.34 -6.07
N LEU A 94 9.07 -6.57 -5.19
CA LEU A 94 7.66 -6.41 -5.52
C LEU A 94 7.32 -4.96 -5.92
N ALA A 95 7.91 -3.96 -5.26
CA ALA A 95 7.74 -2.55 -5.62
C ALA A 95 8.26 -2.24 -7.03
N ALA A 96 9.42 -2.82 -7.40
CA ALA A 96 9.97 -2.69 -8.73
C ALA A 96 9.11 -3.41 -9.79
N ASP A 97 8.55 -4.57 -9.45
CA ASP A 97 7.62 -5.29 -10.31
C ASP A 97 6.35 -4.45 -10.52
N VAL A 98 5.67 -4.06 -9.45
CA VAL A 98 4.47 -3.21 -9.47
C VAL A 98 4.72 -1.88 -10.19
N GLY A 99 5.89 -1.27 -10.01
CA GLY A 99 6.27 -0.03 -10.70
C GLY A 99 6.23 -0.14 -12.22
N ARG A 100 6.46 -1.36 -12.76
CA ARG A 100 6.42 -1.66 -14.20
C ARG A 100 5.03 -1.95 -14.75
N HIS A 101 4.02 -2.14 -13.90
CA HIS A 101 2.64 -2.35 -14.36
C HIS A 101 2.13 -1.11 -15.11
N THR A 102 1.50 -1.38 -16.24
CA THR A 102 0.70 -0.43 -17.01
C THR A 102 -0.70 -0.30 -16.42
N ASP A 103 -1.46 0.69 -16.87
CA ASP A 103 -2.87 0.82 -16.46
C ASP A 103 -3.72 -0.39 -16.88
N VAL A 104 -3.37 -1.05 -18.00
CA VAL A 104 -4.01 -2.29 -18.46
C VAL A 104 -3.73 -3.45 -17.51
N ASP A 105 -2.48 -3.58 -17.04
CA ASP A 105 -2.12 -4.62 -16.06
C ASP A 105 -2.86 -4.40 -14.73
N ILE A 106 -2.95 -3.15 -14.28
CA ILE A 106 -3.70 -2.79 -13.06
C ILE A 106 -5.19 -3.08 -13.24
N ALA A 107 -5.79 -2.69 -14.38
CA ALA A 107 -7.19 -2.98 -14.67
C ALA A 107 -7.46 -4.49 -14.69
N THR A 108 -6.54 -5.29 -15.24
CA THR A 108 -6.62 -6.75 -15.24
C THR A 108 -6.59 -7.30 -13.81
N LEU A 109 -5.70 -6.81 -12.94
CA LEU A 109 -5.64 -7.24 -11.54
C LEU A 109 -6.91 -6.89 -10.76
N VAL A 110 -7.54 -5.75 -11.06
CA VAL A 110 -8.83 -5.36 -10.48
C VAL A 110 -9.95 -6.25 -11.00
N ALA A 111 -10.02 -6.52 -12.30
CA ALA A 111 -11.02 -7.40 -12.90
C ALA A 111 -10.93 -8.84 -12.35
N LEU A 112 -9.72 -9.32 -12.04
CA LEU A 112 -9.47 -10.61 -11.41
C LEU A 112 -9.74 -10.63 -9.89
N ASN A 113 -10.17 -9.51 -9.29
CA ASN A 113 -10.34 -9.34 -7.85
C ASN A 113 -9.07 -9.63 -7.04
N GLU A 114 -7.90 -9.50 -7.66
CA GLU A 114 -6.62 -9.61 -6.97
C GLU A 114 -6.25 -8.29 -6.32
N TRP A 115 -6.64 -7.17 -6.92
CA TRP A 115 -6.51 -5.83 -6.36
C TRP A 115 -7.88 -5.17 -6.21
N VAL A 116 -8.01 -4.30 -5.22
CA VAL A 116 -9.22 -3.51 -4.98
C VAL A 116 -8.83 -2.04 -4.97
N GLU A 117 -9.42 -1.25 -5.86
CA GLU A 117 -9.29 0.21 -5.86
C GLU A 117 -10.15 0.79 -4.74
N ILE A 118 -9.57 1.66 -3.91
CA ILE A 118 -10.23 2.23 -2.73
C ILE A 118 -10.37 3.74 -2.78
N CYS A 119 -9.47 4.42 -3.50
CA CYS A 119 -9.57 5.84 -3.76
C CYS A 119 -8.99 6.15 -5.12
N ASN A 120 -9.69 7.03 -5.81
CA ASN A 120 -9.22 7.68 -7.01
C ASN A 120 -9.25 9.19 -6.74
N GLY A 121 -8.27 9.93 -7.29
CA GLY A 121 -8.16 11.37 -7.12
C GLY A 121 -9.31 12.11 -7.80
#